data_AF-A0A1H6AE01-F1
#
_entry.id   AF-A0A1H6AE01-F1
#
_cell.length_a   1.000
_cell.length_b   1.000
_cell.length_c   1.000
_cell.angle_alpha   90.00
_cell.angle_beta   90.00
_cell.angle_gamma   90.00
#
_symmetry.space_group_name_H-M   'P 1'
#
loop_
_entity.id
_entity.type
_entity.pdbx_description
1 polymer ?
#
loop_
_entity_poly.entity_id
_entity_poly.type
_entity_poly.pdbx_seq_one_letter_code
_entity_poly.pdbx_strand_id
1 'polypeptide(L)'
;MAQGNLDALRERLDTINGQLLELLSERAEIAQEIGLEKERQGVPKFDPVREKKMLDELVALNKGPFSHETVRHLFKQIFKASLNLQEEGQKKHLLVSRKNKSEDTIVTLGDGIAVGNGKPVMIAGPCSVESYEQVRQVAAVLKGAGVTVMRGGAFKPRTSPYDFQGLGIEGLKILKEVASEFGLKTISEIVDPAHIEIACEYIDVIQIGARNMQNFELLKAAGDVRVPVLLKRGLAATLDEFLNAAEYIVSRGNTQVMLIERGIRTYEKATRNTLDISAVPILKQESHLPVLVDVTHSTGRKDILAPCAKAALAAGADGVMVEVHPDPATALSDAAQQLNFKEFAEFYKTVTESGLF
;
A
#
# COMPACT_ATOMS: atom_id res chain seq x y z
N MET A 1 -27.57 -51.07 26.92
CA MET A 1 -26.16 -51.29 27.32
C MET A 1 -25.15 -50.67 26.35
N ALA A 2 -25.36 -50.69 25.02
CA ALA A 2 -24.43 -50.09 24.05
C ALA A 2 -24.33 -48.54 24.13
N GLN A 3 -25.42 -47.84 24.47
CA GLN A 3 -25.44 -46.37 24.58
C GLN A 3 -24.51 -45.84 25.68
N GLY A 4 -24.50 -46.49 26.86
CA GLY A 4 -23.70 -46.02 28.01
C GLY A 4 -22.19 -46.14 27.85
N ASN A 5 -21.70 -47.10 27.04
CA ASN A 5 -20.25 -47.22 26.76
C ASN A 5 -19.77 -46.15 25.77
N LEU A 6 -20.60 -45.81 24.78
CA LEU A 6 -20.31 -44.72 23.86
C LEU A 6 -20.23 -43.37 24.59
N ASP A 7 -21.18 -43.11 25.48
CA ASP A 7 -21.24 -41.86 26.23
C ASP A 7 -20.05 -41.74 27.20
N ALA A 8 -19.67 -42.82 27.89
CA ALA A 8 -18.48 -42.84 28.74
C ALA A 8 -17.17 -42.59 27.95
N LEU A 9 -17.05 -43.13 26.73
CA LEU A 9 -15.88 -42.88 25.87
C LEU A 9 -15.84 -41.41 25.40
N ARG A 10 -17.00 -40.80 25.14
CA ARG A 10 -17.10 -39.38 24.77
C ARG A 10 -16.73 -38.47 25.93
N GLU A 11 -17.23 -38.74 27.14
CA GLU A 11 -16.84 -37.98 28.34
C GLU A 11 -15.33 -38.04 28.60
N ARG A 12 -14.72 -39.21 28.39
CA ARG A 12 -13.26 -39.35 28.46
C ARG A 12 -12.55 -38.53 27.38
N LEU A 13 -13.07 -38.53 26.15
CA LEU A 13 -12.52 -37.72 25.06
C LEU A 13 -12.62 -36.22 25.38
N ASP A 14 -13.74 -35.76 25.93
CA ASP A 14 -13.94 -34.37 26.32
C ASP A 14 -12.98 -33.95 27.44
N THR A 15 -12.71 -34.84 28.38
CA THR A 15 -11.68 -34.61 29.41
C THR A 15 -10.30 -34.42 28.77
N ILE A 16 -9.93 -35.25 27.80
CA ILE A 16 -8.66 -35.12 27.06
C ILE A 16 -8.63 -33.81 26.26
N ASN A 17 -9.75 -33.41 25.64
CA ASN A 17 -9.84 -32.14 24.93
C ASN A 17 -9.57 -30.95 25.86
N GLY A 18 -10.08 -30.98 27.10
CA GLY A 18 -9.76 -29.97 28.11
C GLY A 18 -8.27 -29.90 28.43
N GLN A 19 -7.63 -31.05 28.65
CA GLN A 19 -6.18 -31.13 28.91
C GLN A 19 -5.34 -30.65 27.72
N LEU A 20 -5.76 -30.98 26.50
CA LEU A 20 -5.09 -30.49 25.29
C LEU A 20 -5.20 -28.97 25.17
N LEU A 21 -6.35 -28.39 25.50
CA LEU A 21 -6.55 -26.95 25.49
C LEU A 21 -5.63 -26.26 26.48
N GLU A 22 -5.55 -26.74 27.73
CA GLU A 22 -4.65 -26.20 28.76
C GLU A 22 -3.19 -26.21 28.30
N LEU A 23 -2.71 -27.34 27.77
CA LEU A 23 -1.34 -27.48 27.26
C LEU A 23 -1.07 -26.59 26.05
N LEU A 24 -2.05 -26.42 25.16
CA LEU A 24 -1.93 -25.53 24.01
C LEU A 24 -1.85 -24.06 24.43
N SER A 25 -2.62 -23.66 25.45
CA SER A 25 -2.58 -22.32 26.03
C SER A 25 -1.24 -22.03 26.70
N GLU A 26 -0.75 -22.92 27.57
CA GLU A 26 0.56 -22.78 28.22
C GLU A 26 1.69 -22.70 27.17
N ARG A 27 1.65 -23.56 26.15
CA ARG A 27 2.61 -23.51 25.04
C ARG A 27 2.55 -22.18 24.29
N ALA A 28 1.36 -21.61 24.09
CA ALA A 28 1.18 -20.35 23.40
C ALA A 28 1.76 -19.16 24.20
N GLU A 29 1.60 -19.15 25.52
CA GLU A 29 2.20 -18.14 26.41
C GLU A 29 3.73 -18.16 26.32
N ILE A 30 4.34 -19.34 26.43
CA ILE A 30 5.80 -19.52 26.26
C ILE A 30 6.24 -19.05 24.86
N ALA A 31 5.47 -19.37 23.83
CA ALA A 31 5.78 -18.92 22.48
C ALA A 31 5.72 -17.39 22.35
N GLN A 32 4.79 -16.70 23.03
CA GLN A 32 4.73 -15.24 23.05
C GLN A 32 5.95 -14.63 23.75
N GLU A 33 6.35 -15.18 24.90
CA GLU A 33 7.56 -14.73 25.62
C GLU A 33 8.82 -14.88 24.75
N ILE A 34 8.97 -16.01 24.06
CA ILE A 34 10.05 -16.21 23.09
C ILE A 34 9.96 -15.16 21.97
N GLY A 35 8.76 -14.85 21.48
CA GLY A 35 8.55 -13.83 20.45
C GLY A 35 9.03 -12.45 20.88
N LEU A 36 8.73 -12.04 22.12
CA LEU A 36 9.18 -10.76 22.71
C LEU A 36 10.71 -10.71 22.86
N GLU A 37 11.32 -11.82 23.27
CA GLU A 37 12.77 -11.88 23.42
C GLU A 37 13.48 -11.86 22.07
N LYS A 38 12.95 -12.57 21.07
CA LYS A 38 13.46 -12.50 19.69
C LYS A 38 13.39 -11.09 19.13
N GLU A 39 12.31 -10.36 19.41
CA GLU A 39 12.15 -8.96 19.00
C GLU A 39 13.21 -8.05 19.63
N ARG A 40 13.47 -8.19 20.94
CA ARG A 40 14.54 -7.45 21.62
C ARG A 40 15.93 -7.72 21.02
N GLN A 41 16.15 -8.93 20.54
CA GLN A 41 17.43 -9.35 19.95
C GLN A 41 17.50 -9.12 18.43
N GLY A 42 16.41 -8.67 17.79
CA GLY A 42 16.35 -8.45 16.34
C GLY A 42 16.48 -9.72 15.49
N VAL A 43 16.14 -10.90 16.04
CA VAL A 43 16.23 -12.18 15.33
C VAL A 43 14.89 -12.61 14.72
N PRO A 44 14.88 -13.35 13.59
CA PRO A 44 13.64 -13.75 12.93
C PRO A 44 12.70 -14.60 13.80
N LYS A 45 11.39 -14.31 13.73
CA LYS A 45 10.34 -15.07 14.43
C LYS A 45 10.21 -16.49 13.88
N PHE A 46 10.21 -16.65 12.56
CA PHE A 46 10.20 -17.94 11.89
C PHE A 46 11.61 -18.54 11.76
N ASP A 47 11.78 -19.77 12.23
CA ASP A 47 13.02 -20.54 12.10
C ASP A 47 12.69 -21.96 11.57
N PRO A 48 12.91 -22.22 10.27
CA PRO A 48 12.59 -23.51 9.67
C PRO A 48 13.48 -24.65 10.16
N VAL A 49 14.69 -24.35 10.63
CA VAL A 49 15.63 -25.35 11.16
C VAL A 49 15.16 -25.81 12.53
N ARG A 50 14.78 -24.86 13.40
CA ARG A 50 14.19 -25.17 14.70
C ARG A 50 12.87 -25.93 14.57
N GLU A 51 12.01 -25.50 13.65
CA GLU A 51 10.75 -26.20 13.37
C GLU A 51 10.98 -27.64 12.96
N LYS A 52 11.87 -27.87 11.98
CA LYS A 52 12.22 -29.22 11.52
C LYS A 52 12.73 -30.09 12.67
N LYS A 53 13.65 -29.56 13.49
CA LYS A 53 14.19 -30.28 14.65
C LYS A 53 13.07 -30.71 15.63
N MET A 54 12.15 -29.81 15.97
CA MET A 54 11.02 -30.14 16.85
C MET A 54 10.11 -31.21 16.23
N LEU A 55 9.82 -31.13 14.93
CA LEU A 55 9.01 -32.15 14.25
C LEU A 55 9.70 -33.52 14.23
N ASP A 56 11.02 -33.56 14.02
CA ASP A 56 11.80 -34.80 14.02
C ASP A 56 11.82 -35.44 15.41
N GLU A 57 11.98 -34.64 16.47
CA GLU A 57 11.89 -35.09 17.88
C GLU A 57 10.50 -35.66 18.21
N LEU A 58 9.42 -34.97 17.82
CA LEU A 58 8.04 -35.43 18.03
C LEU A 58 7.74 -36.75 17.30
N VAL A 59 8.27 -36.90 16.09
CA VAL A 59 8.12 -38.11 15.28
C VAL A 59 8.87 -39.29 15.88
N ALA A 60 10.07 -39.07 16.41
CA ALA A 60 10.85 -40.10 17.09
C ALA A 60 10.16 -40.62 18.37
N LEU A 61 9.36 -39.78 19.03
CA LEU A 61 8.57 -40.15 20.21
C LEU A 61 7.21 -40.77 19.89
N ASN A 62 6.75 -40.71 18.63
CA ASN A 62 5.43 -41.20 18.24
C ASN A 62 5.35 -42.74 18.28
N LYS A 63 4.49 -43.28 19.14
CA LYS A 63 4.21 -44.73 19.26
C LYS A 63 2.88 -45.14 18.61
N GLY A 64 2.25 -44.25 17.84
CA GLY A 64 0.91 -44.44 17.28
C GLY A 64 -0.20 -44.01 18.25
N PRO A 65 -1.48 -44.11 17.84
CA PRO A 65 -1.97 -44.75 16.61
C PRO A 65 -1.89 -43.87 15.35
N PHE A 66 -1.64 -42.57 15.48
CA PHE A 66 -1.46 -41.69 14.31
C PHE A 66 -0.15 -41.97 13.58
N SER A 67 -0.18 -41.82 12.26
CA SER A 67 1.04 -41.91 11.45
C SER A 67 1.98 -40.73 11.76
N HIS A 68 3.28 -40.91 11.49
CA HIS A 68 4.25 -39.82 11.63
C HIS A 68 3.88 -38.59 10.77
N GLU A 69 3.27 -38.80 9.60
CA GLU A 69 2.81 -37.72 8.73
C GLU A 69 1.68 -36.92 9.38
N THR A 70 0.69 -37.60 9.97
CA THR A 70 -0.41 -36.93 10.68
C THR A 70 0.11 -36.13 11.88
N VAL A 71 1.02 -36.71 12.68
CA VAL A 71 1.64 -35.99 13.79
C VAL A 71 2.37 -34.73 13.30
N ARG A 72 3.18 -34.84 12.23
CA ARG A 72 3.84 -33.67 11.64
C ARG A 72 2.83 -32.60 11.22
N HIS A 73 1.73 -32.98 10.58
CA HIS A 73 0.73 -32.04 10.11
C HIS A 73 0.05 -31.29 11.27
N LEU A 74 -0.39 -32.00 12.30
CA LEU A 74 -1.05 -31.40 13.47
C LEU A 74 -0.13 -30.41 14.18
N PHE A 75 1.11 -30.80 14.46
CA PHE A 75 2.07 -29.92 15.13
C PHE A 75 2.47 -28.72 14.27
N LYS A 76 2.53 -28.86 12.94
CA LYS A 76 2.69 -27.70 12.05
C LYS A 76 1.57 -26.68 12.18
N GLN A 77 0.31 -27.12 12.32
CA GLN A 77 -0.80 -26.18 12.54
C GLN A 77 -0.66 -25.45 13.89
N ILE A 78 -0.24 -26.17 14.93
CA ILE A 78 0.04 -25.58 16.26
C ILE A 78 1.17 -24.53 16.15
N PHE A 79 2.24 -24.86 15.43
CA PHE A 79 3.38 -23.95 15.25
C PHE A 79 2.99 -22.70 14.48
N LYS A 80 2.21 -22.86 13.40
CA LYS A 80 1.66 -21.76 12.62
C LYS A 80 0.77 -20.86 13.46
N ALA A 81 -0.12 -21.42 14.28
CA ALA A 81 -0.97 -20.65 15.19
C ALA A 81 -0.14 -19.83 16.19
N SER A 82 0.95 -20.39 16.73
CA SER A 82 1.86 -19.65 17.62
C SER A 82 2.62 -18.53 16.91
N LEU A 83 3.07 -18.75 15.68
CA LEU A 83 3.72 -17.70 14.89
C LEU A 83 2.75 -16.54 14.63
N ASN A 84 1.52 -16.83 14.22
CA ASN A 84 0.47 -15.82 14.01
C ASN A 84 0.22 -14.98 15.28
N LEU A 85 0.17 -15.63 16.46
CA LEU A 85 0.01 -14.92 17.74
C LEU A 85 1.17 -13.95 18.02
N GLN A 86 2.41 -14.32 17.66
CA GLN A 86 3.58 -13.44 17.80
C GLN A 86 3.53 -12.25 16.82
N GLU A 87 2.96 -12.44 15.63
CA GLU A 87 2.80 -11.40 14.60
C GLU A 87 1.66 -10.43 14.96
N GLU A 88 0.53 -10.94 15.46
CA GLU A 88 -0.61 -10.14 15.89
C GLU A 88 -0.28 -9.18 17.05
N GLY A 89 0.62 -9.57 17.95
CA GLY A 89 1.12 -8.71 19.03
C GLY A 89 1.82 -7.45 18.51
N GLN A 90 2.57 -7.53 17.40
CA GLN A 90 3.27 -6.38 16.81
C GLN A 90 2.31 -5.41 16.13
N LYS A 91 1.31 -5.93 15.40
CA LYS A 91 0.28 -5.10 14.79
C LYS A 91 -0.50 -4.24 15.79
N LYS A 92 -0.53 -4.62 17.09
CA LYS A 92 -1.16 -3.82 18.15
C LYS A 92 -0.44 -2.50 18.44
N HIS A 93 0.78 -2.28 17.91
CA HIS A 93 1.60 -1.11 18.23
C HIS A 93 1.80 -0.11 17.08
N LEU A 94 1.40 -0.44 15.85
CA LEU A 94 1.58 0.49 14.72
C LEU A 94 0.63 1.68 14.85
N LEU A 95 1.16 2.89 14.80
CA LEU A 95 0.42 4.14 14.79
C LEU A 95 -0.56 4.23 13.62
N VAL A 96 -0.21 3.63 12.47
CA VAL A 96 -1.07 3.57 11.27
C VAL A 96 -2.24 2.59 11.39
N SER A 97 -2.25 1.69 12.36
CA SER A 97 -3.26 0.62 12.45
C SER A 97 -4.62 1.13 12.96
N ARG A 98 -5.71 0.48 12.50
CA ARG A 98 -7.05 0.74 13.06
C ARG A 98 -7.20 0.39 14.54
N LYS A 99 -6.34 -0.53 15.03
CA LYS A 99 -6.28 -0.88 16.45
C LYS A 99 -5.77 0.29 17.30
N ASN A 100 -4.89 1.12 16.75
CA ASN A 100 -4.39 2.33 17.41
C ASN A 100 -5.35 3.52 17.27
N LYS A 101 -5.98 3.68 16.10
CA LYS A 101 -6.98 4.72 15.85
C LYS A 101 -8.13 4.16 15.01
N SER A 102 -9.33 4.12 15.58
CA SER A 102 -10.52 3.58 14.92
C SER A 102 -11.04 4.46 13.79
N GLU A 103 -10.97 5.78 13.96
CA GLU A 103 -11.51 6.76 13.02
C GLU A 103 -10.61 6.92 11.80
N ASP A 104 -11.22 7.15 10.64
CA ASP A 104 -10.49 7.46 9.42
C ASP A 104 -9.63 8.72 9.59
N THR A 105 -8.42 8.66 9.04
CA THR A 105 -7.59 9.84 8.85
C THR A 105 -8.04 10.56 7.59
N ILE A 106 -8.42 11.82 7.75
CA ILE A 106 -8.75 12.71 6.63
C ILE A 106 -7.51 13.54 6.34
N VAL A 107 -6.99 13.42 5.13
CA VAL A 107 -5.82 14.18 4.67
C VAL A 107 -6.29 15.44 3.97
N THR A 108 -5.93 16.61 4.51
CA THR A 108 -6.42 17.91 4.00
C THR A 108 -5.36 18.54 3.11
N LEU A 109 -5.75 18.92 1.89
CA LEU A 109 -4.84 19.56 0.92
C LEU A 109 -5.01 21.08 0.87
N GLY A 110 -5.89 21.64 1.70
CA GLY A 110 -6.28 23.06 1.68
C GLY A 110 -7.47 23.34 0.75
N ASP A 111 -8.03 24.54 0.85
CA ASP A 111 -9.16 25.01 0.00
C ASP A 111 -10.39 24.08 0.01
N GLY A 112 -10.63 23.41 1.13
CA GLY A 112 -11.73 22.46 1.30
C GLY A 112 -11.52 21.10 0.62
N ILE A 113 -10.35 20.86 0.01
CA ILE A 113 -9.99 19.58 -0.61
C ILE A 113 -9.49 18.64 0.48
N ALA A 114 -10.09 17.47 0.57
CA ALA A 114 -9.74 16.44 1.54
C ALA A 114 -9.88 15.04 0.91
N VAL A 115 -9.03 14.11 1.37
CA VAL A 115 -9.00 12.72 0.93
C VAL A 115 -9.31 11.82 2.13
N GLY A 116 -10.14 10.79 1.91
CA GLY A 116 -10.59 9.87 2.97
C GLY A 116 -11.85 10.32 3.73
N ASN A 117 -12.57 11.34 3.22
CA ASN A 117 -13.83 11.82 3.82
C ASN A 117 -15.09 11.14 3.26
N GLY A 118 -14.93 10.00 2.58
CA GLY A 118 -16.02 9.27 1.92
C GLY A 118 -16.38 9.76 0.50
N LYS A 119 -15.75 10.84 0.01
CA LYS A 119 -15.86 11.27 -1.40
C LYS A 119 -14.54 10.98 -2.13
N PRO A 120 -14.54 10.18 -3.20
CA PRO A 120 -13.32 9.88 -3.91
C PRO A 120 -12.76 11.10 -4.65
N VAL A 121 -11.44 11.18 -4.76
CA VAL A 121 -10.76 12.23 -5.52
C VAL A 121 -10.19 11.71 -6.84
N MET A 122 -10.22 12.54 -7.89
CA MET A 122 -9.50 12.28 -9.13
C MET A 122 -8.18 13.04 -9.12
N ILE A 123 -7.07 12.33 -9.27
CA ILE A 123 -5.73 12.90 -9.43
C ILE A 123 -5.30 12.67 -10.88
N ALA A 124 -4.99 13.73 -11.61
CA ALA A 124 -4.62 13.61 -13.02
C ALA A 124 -3.46 14.54 -13.37
N GLY A 125 -2.72 14.23 -14.44
CA GLY A 125 -1.64 15.09 -14.91
C GLY A 125 -0.51 14.32 -15.57
N PRO A 126 0.52 14.99 -16.07
CA PRO A 126 1.53 14.33 -16.88
C PRO A 126 2.49 13.47 -16.07
N CYS A 127 3.03 12.44 -16.73
CA CYS A 127 4.05 11.57 -16.16
C CYS A 127 5.31 12.34 -15.75
N SER A 128 5.77 13.24 -16.62
CA SER A 128 6.91 14.11 -16.40
C SER A 128 6.50 15.55 -16.62
N VAL A 129 7.11 16.48 -15.87
CA VAL A 129 7.06 17.89 -16.20
C VAL A 129 8.10 18.15 -17.27
N GLU A 130 7.65 18.59 -18.45
CA GLU A 130 8.53 18.75 -19.62
C GLU A 130 8.75 20.22 -19.98
N SER A 131 7.72 21.05 -19.83
CA SER A 131 7.79 22.50 -20.00
C SER A 131 6.61 23.19 -19.32
N TYR A 132 6.71 24.50 -19.14
CA TYR A 132 5.61 25.31 -18.62
C TYR A 132 4.33 25.15 -19.45
N GLU A 133 4.43 25.33 -20.77
CA GLU A 133 3.28 25.27 -21.68
C GLU A 133 2.61 23.89 -21.66
N GLN A 134 3.42 22.82 -21.62
CA GLN A 134 2.92 21.44 -21.53
C GLN A 134 2.08 21.22 -20.26
N VAL A 135 2.58 21.62 -19.09
CA VAL A 135 1.83 21.49 -17.82
C VAL A 135 0.62 22.42 -17.80
N ARG A 136 0.74 23.64 -18.32
CA ARG A 136 -0.34 24.62 -18.38
C ARG A 136 -1.54 24.13 -19.20
N GLN A 137 -1.28 23.52 -20.36
CA GLN A 137 -2.33 22.93 -21.18
C GLN A 137 -3.07 21.80 -20.46
N VAL A 138 -2.33 20.93 -19.75
CA VAL A 138 -2.96 19.88 -18.93
C VAL A 138 -3.80 20.50 -17.82
N ALA A 139 -3.26 21.46 -17.07
CA ALA A 139 -3.97 22.13 -15.98
C ALA A 139 -5.28 22.79 -16.44
N ALA A 140 -5.29 23.43 -17.60
CA ALA A 140 -6.49 24.02 -18.19
C ALA A 140 -7.58 22.98 -18.45
N VAL A 141 -7.22 21.82 -19.02
CA VAL A 141 -8.15 20.70 -19.27
C VAL A 141 -8.66 20.11 -17.96
N LEU A 142 -7.78 19.91 -16.98
CA LEU A 142 -8.16 19.37 -15.66
C LEU A 142 -9.12 20.31 -14.94
N LYS A 143 -8.82 21.61 -14.91
CA LYS A 143 -9.69 22.63 -14.30
C LYS A 143 -11.05 22.69 -14.99
N GLY A 144 -11.08 22.64 -16.32
CA GLY A 144 -12.32 22.62 -17.10
C GLY A 144 -13.19 21.39 -16.82
N ALA A 145 -12.59 20.26 -16.47
CA ALA A 145 -13.30 19.05 -16.06
C ALA A 145 -13.73 19.04 -14.58
N GLY A 146 -13.29 20.01 -13.78
CA GLY A 146 -13.57 20.05 -12.33
C GLY A 146 -12.61 19.22 -11.48
N VAL A 147 -11.48 18.76 -12.04
CA VAL A 147 -10.40 18.13 -11.26
C VAL A 147 -9.72 19.19 -10.40
N THR A 148 -9.43 18.85 -9.15
CA THR A 148 -8.84 19.76 -8.15
C THR A 148 -7.39 19.43 -7.81
N VAL A 149 -6.92 18.22 -8.14
CA VAL A 149 -5.57 17.75 -7.81
C VAL A 149 -4.83 17.33 -9.07
N MET A 150 -3.76 18.05 -9.37
CA MET A 150 -2.85 17.78 -10.47
C MET A 150 -1.59 17.06 -9.98
N ARG A 151 -1.12 16.08 -10.73
CA ARG A 151 0.18 15.43 -10.51
C ARG A 151 1.17 15.77 -11.62
N GLY A 152 2.47 15.80 -11.31
CA GLY A 152 3.53 15.99 -12.31
C GLY A 152 4.89 15.56 -11.77
N GLY A 153 5.66 14.80 -12.55
CA GLY A 153 6.95 14.27 -12.11
C GLY A 153 8.07 15.28 -12.38
N ALA A 154 8.53 15.99 -11.35
CA ALA A 154 9.68 16.88 -11.44
C ALA A 154 11.00 16.09 -11.40
N PHE A 155 11.05 15.02 -10.59
CA PHE A 155 12.11 14.03 -10.57
C PHE A 155 11.58 12.69 -11.09
N LYS A 156 12.35 11.99 -11.93
CA LYS A 156 11.92 10.74 -12.56
C LYS A 156 12.90 9.60 -12.24
N PRO A 157 12.52 8.61 -11.42
CA PRO A 157 13.35 7.42 -11.21
C PRO A 157 13.29 6.52 -12.46
N ARG A 158 14.36 6.54 -13.25
CA ARG A 158 14.48 5.78 -14.50
C ARG A 158 15.26 4.47 -14.29
N THR A 159 14.95 3.48 -15.12
CA THR A 159 15.75 2.24 -15.19
C THR A 159 17.09 2.50 -15.89
N SER A 160 17.09 3.35 -16.93
CA SER A 160 18.31 3.77 -17.64
C SER A 160 18.75 5.15 -17.15
N PRO A 161 20.05 5.37 -16.88
CA PRO A 161 20.56 6.68 -16.50
C PRO A 161 20.61 7.68 -17.66
N TYR A 162 20.49 7.22 -18.92
CA TYR A 162 20.50 8.06 -20.12
C TYR A 162 19.12 8.59 -20.51
N ASP A 163 18.09 8.07 -19.85
CA ASP A 163 16.73 8.57 -20.02
C ASP A 163 16.57 9.95 -19.37
N PHE A 164 15.53 10.69 -19.76
CA PHE A 164 15.15 11.94 -19.09
C PHE A 164 14.87 11.72 -17.59
N GLN A 165 15.65 12.41 -16.75
CA GLN A 165 15.63 12.32 -15.28
C GLN A 165 14.64 13.30 -14.62
N GLY A 166 14.00 14.17 -15.40
CA GLY A 166 13.16 15.25 -14.89
C GLY A 166 13.88 16.60 -14.86
N LEU A 167 13.12 17.69 -14.72
CA LEU A 167 13.65 19.06 -14.60
C LEU A 167 14.10 19.41 -13.17
N GLY A 168 13.88 18.52 -12.21
CA GLY A 168 14.21 18.75 -10.79
C GLY A 168 13.47 19.97 -10.22
N ILE A 169 14.19 20.85 -9.53
CA ILE A 169 13.61 22.03 -8.86
C ILE A 169 12.89 22.96 -9.86
N GLU A 170 13.39 23.11 -11.09
CA GLU A 170 12.69 23.92 -12.11
C GLU A 170 11.33 23.29 -12.47
N GLY A 171 11.23 21.97 -12.47
CA GLY A 171 9.95 21.26 -12.64
C GLY A 171 8.98 21.52 -11.49
N LEU A 172 9.48 21.64 -10.25
CA LEU A 172 8.65 22.00 -9.10
C LEU A 172 8.14 23.44 -9.18
N LYS A 173 8.99 24.39 -9.61
CA LYS A 173 8.59 25.80 -9.85
C LYS A 173 7.49 25.89 -10.89
N ILE A 174 7.64 25.19 -12.02
CA ILE A 174 6.61 25.12 -13.07
C ILE A 174 5.29 24.60 -12.50
N LEU A 175 5.32 23.52 -11.71
CA LEU A 175 4.11 22.97 -11.08
C LEU A 175 3.44 23.98 -10.17
N LYS A 176 4.21 24.67 -9.32
CA LYS A 176 3.69 25.69 -8.40
C LYS A 176 3.03 26.84 -9.13
N GLU A 177 3.70 27.36 -10.16
CA GLU A 177 3.22 28.50 -10.94
C GLU A 177 1.91 28.15 -11.67
N VAL A 178 1.89 27.05 -12.42
CA VAL A 178 0.71 26.61 -13.15
C VAL A 178 -0.43 26.28 -12.18
N ALA A 179 -0.16 25.57 -11.09
CA ALA A 179 -1.22 25.22 -10.14
C ALA A 179 -1.84 26.45 -9.47
N SER A 180 -1.04 27.50 -9.21
CA SER A 180 -1.54 28.77 -8.69
C SER A 180 -2.43 29.49 -9.71
N GLU A 181 -2.10 29.42 -11.00
CA GLU A 181 -2.91 30.00 -12.10
C GLU A 181 -4.31 29.37 -12.17
N PHE A 182 -4.42 28.04 -11.98
CA PHE A 182 -5.69 27.31 -12.12
C PHE A 182 -6.38 27.00 -10.78
N GLY A 183 -5.76 27.32 -9.65
CA GLY A 183 -6.24 26.95 -8.32
C GLY A 183 -6.35 25.43 -8.16
N LEU A 184 -5.27 24.73 -8.49
CA LEU A 184 -5.12 23.28 -8.35
C LEU A 184 -4.16 22.95 -7.20
N LYS A 185 -4.30 21.77 -6.61
CA LYS A 185 -3.29 21.19 -5.71
C LYS A 185 -2.32 20.33 -6.47
N THR A 186 -1.09 20.24 -6.01
CA THR A 186 0.01 19.61 -6.73
C THR A 186 0.58 18.42 -5.99
N ILE A 187 0.86 17.36 -6.76
CA ILE A 187 1.61 16.19 -6.31
C ILE A 187 2.85 16.03 -7.18
N SER A 188 4.03 15.93 -6.56
CA SER A 188 5.26 15.56 -7.26
C SER A 188 6.11 14.58 -6.47
N GLU A 189 6.85 13.75 -7.19
CA GLU A 189 7.73 12.74 -6.60
C GLU A 189 9.05 13.36 -6.14
N ILE A 190 9.43 13.05 -4.91
CA ILE A 190 10.75 13.38 -4.35
C ILE A 190 11.53 12.07 -4.17
N VAL A 191 12.78 12.09 -4.63
CA VAL A 191 13.62 10.89 -4.71
C VAL A 191 14.80 10.88 -3.74
N ASP A 192 15.10 12.03 -3.13
CA ASP A 192 16.26 12.25 -2.27
C ASP A 192 15.86 13.03 -1.01
N PRO A 193 16.26 12.60 0.21
CA PRO A 193 15.99 13.31 1.45
C PRO A 193 16.36 14.80 1.41
N ALA A 194 17.46 15.16 0.73
CA ALA A 194 17.94 16.54 0.64
C ALA A 194 16.97 17.48 -0.11
N HIS A 195 16.04 16.92 -0.89
CA HIS A 195 15.06 17.70 -1.64
C HIS A 195 13.71 17.84 -0.92
N ILE A 196 13.50 17.20 0.24
CA ILE A 196 12.20 17.22 0.93
C ILE A 196 11.84 18.64 1.39
N GLU A 197 12.77 19.34 2.03
CA GLU A 197 12.51 20.67 2.60
C GLU A 197 12.19 21.69 1.50
N ILE A 198 13.04 21.78 0.48
CA ILE A 198 12.83 22.68 -0.66
C ILE A 198 11.55 22.35 -1.44
N ALA A 199 11.16 21.08 -1.53
CA ALA A 199 9.94 20.70 -2.22
C ALA A 199 8.68 21.23 -1.52
N CYS A 200 8.69 21.35 -0.18
CA CYS A 200 7.56 21.85 0.59
C CYS A 200 7.17 23.30 0.21
N GLU A 201 8.07 24.07 -0.42
CA GLU A 201 7.77 25.42 -0.92
C GLU A 201 6.92 25.42 -2.20
N TYR A 202 6.98 24.33 -2.99
CA TYR A 202 6.44 24.28 -4.35
C TYR A 202 5.29 23.30 -4.53
N ILE A 203 5.19 22.26 -3.69
CA ILE A 203 4.17 21.22 -3.84
C ILE A 203 3.29 21.05 -2.61
N ASP A 204 2.03 20.67 -2.84
CA ASP A 204 1.04 20.45 -1.78
C ASP A 204 1.09 19.03 -1.22
N VAL A 205 1.60 18.06 -1.99
CA VAL A 205 1.75 16.65 -1.59
C VAL A 205 3.06 16.06 -2.10
N ILE A 206 3.86 15.50 -1.19
CA ILE A 206 5.08 14.77 -1.51
C ILE A 206 4.71 13.34 -1.92
N GLN A 207 5.02 12.92 -3.14
CA GLN A 207 4.94 11.52 -3.52
C GLN A 207 6.26 10.81 -3.22
N ILE A 208 6.17 9.66 -2.56
CA ILE A 208 7.28 8.70 -2.48
C ILE A 208 6.96 7.55 -3.44
N GLY A 209 7.76 7.41 -4.49
CA GLY A 209 7.52 6.41 -5.53
C GLY A 209 7.80 4.97 -5.09
N ALA A 210 7.28 4.02 -5.86
CA ALA A 210 7.33 2.59 -5.53
C ALA A 210 8.76 2.05 -5.34
N ARG A 211 9.75 2.60 -6.06
CA ARG A 211 11.17 2.19 -5.91
C ARG A 211 11.80 2.68 -4.61
N ASN A 212 11.22 3.72 -4.01
CA ASN A 212 11.67 4.35 -2.78
C ASN A 212 10.80 4.00 -1.57
N MET A 213 9.82 3.09 -1.70
CA MET A 213 8.97 2.67 -0.56
C MET A 213 9.79 2.13 0.63
N GLN A 214 10.99 1.60 0.38
CA GLN A 214 11.94 1.12 1.41
C GLN A 214 13.21 1.98 1.50
N ASN A 215 13.20 3.19 0.94
CA ASN A 215 14.24 4.17 1.19
C ASN A 215 13.96 4.84 2.55
N PHE A 216 14.36 4.19 3.64
CA PHE A 216 13.95 4.58 5.00
C PHE A 216 14.40 5.99 5.40
N GLU A 217 15.54 6.47 4.90
CA GLU A 217 15.98 7.84 5.17
C GLU A 217 15.08 8.87 4.48
N LEU A 218 14.59 8.57 3.28
CA LEU A 218 13.60 9.40 2.60
C LEU A 218 12.24 9.39 3.30
N LEU A 219 11.81 8.23 3.83
CA LEU A 219 10.59 8.13 4.62
C LEU A 219 10.69 8.95 5.92
N LYS A 220 11.83 8.87 6.62
CA LYS A 220 12.07 9.67 7.83
C LYS A 220 12.05 11.17 7.53
N ALA A 221 12.72 11.60 6.45
CA ALA A 221 12.72 13.00 6.02
C ALA A 221 11.31 13.50 5.68
N ALA A 222 10.52 12.71 4.96
CA ALA A 222 9.11 13.02 4.68
C ALA A 222 8.24 13.05 5.95
N GLY A 223 8.62 12.28 6.97
CA GLY A 223 7.99 12.28 8.29
C GLY A 223 8.34 13.49 9.18
N ASP A 224 9.49 14.12 8.94
CA ASP A 224 9.96 15.28 9.71
C ASP A 224 9.27 16.60 9.28
N VAL A 225 8.68 16.64 8.08
CA VAL A 225 7.90 17.79 7.58
C VAL A 225 6.40 17.68 7.89
N ARG A 226 5.62 18.72 7.57
CA ARG A 226 4.16 18.77 7.80
C ARG A 226 3.34 18.91 6.51
N VAL A 227 3.92 18.47 5.40
CA VAL A 227 3.27 18.38 4.10
C VAL A 227 2.73 16.96 3.91
N PRO A 228 1.50 16.78 3.39
CA PRO A 228 0.95 15.46 3.09
C PRO A 228 1.86 14.57 2.24
N VAL A 229 1.85 13.26 2.49
CA VAL A 229 2.65 12.27 1.78
C VAL A 229 1.75 11.26 1.07
N LEU A 230 1.99 11.06 -0.22
CA LEU A 230 1.40 9.98 -1.01
C LEU A 230 2.45 8.86 -1.18
N LEU A 231 2.32 7.79 -0.42
CA LEU A 231 3.26 6.66 -0.42
C LEU A 231 2.80 5.58 -1.41
N LYS A 232 3.56 5.35 -2.47
CA LYS A 232 3.30 4.27 -3.43
C LYS A 232 3.78 2.93 -2.88
N ARG A 233 2.94 1.89 -3.03
CA ARG A 233 3.37 0.51 -2.76
C ARG A 233 4.56 0.11 -3.63
N GLY A 234 5.52 -0.59 -3.04
CA GLY A 234 6.70 -1.11 -3.70
C GLY A 234 6.38 -2.20 -4.71
N LEU A 235 7.27 -2.39 -5.70
CA LEU A 235 7.04 -3.28 -6.85
C LEU A 235 6.70 -4.73 -6.47
N ALA A 236 7.23 -5.21 -5.35
CA ALA A 236 7.03 -6.57 -4.84
C ALA A 236 6.73 -6.55 -3.33
N ALA A 237 6.26 -5.42 -2.81
CA ALA A 237 6.01 -5.25 -1.38
C ALA A 237 4.76 -6.02 -0.96
N THR A 238 4.86 -6.72 0.16
CA THR A 238 3.69 -7.19 0.92
C THR A 238 2.91 -6.00 1.50
N LEU A 239 1.65 -6.23 1.90
CA LEU A 239 0.87 -5.20 2.58
C LEU A 239 1.46 -4.85 3.96
N ASP A 240 2.09 -5.80 4.63
CA ASP A 240 2.77 -5.58 5.91
C ASP A 240 3.97 -4.65 5.76
N GLU A 241 4.84 -4.90 4.77
CA GLU A 241 5.95 -4.00 4.45
C GLU A 241 5.47 -2.60 4.06
N PHE A 242 4.34 -2.51 3.35
CA PHE A 242 3.77 -1.23 2.95
C PHE A 242 3.23 -0.42 4.14
N LEU A 243 2.54 -1.07 5.09
CA LEU A 243 2.10 -0.44 6.33
C LEU A 243 3.27 -0.03 7.23
N ASN A 244 4.30 -0.87 7.34
CA ASN A 244 5.52 -0.52 8.09
C ASN A 244 6.27 0.67 7.43
N ALA A 245 6.28 0.77 6.09
CA ALA A 245 6.84 1.95 5.43
C ALA A 245 6.05 3.24 5.75
N ALA A 246 4.72 3.16 5.86
CA ALA A 246 3.91 4.28 6.34
C ALA A 246 4.20 4.61 7.82
N GLU A 247 4.45 3.60 8.66
CA GLU A 247 4.85 3.78 10.07
C GLU A 247 6.15 4.59 10.21
N TYR A 248 7.13 4.40 9.32
CA TYR A 248 8.36 5.22 9.32
C TYR A 248 8.08 6.71 9.15
N ILE A 249 7.05 7.08 8.40
CA ILE A 249 6.65 8.49 8.21
C ILE A 249 5.88 8.98 9.45
N VAL A 250 4.89 8.20 9.88
CA VAL A 250 3.99 8.59 10.99
C VAL A 250 4.72 8.66 12.34
N SER A 251 5.67 7.76 12.60
CA SER A 251 6.49 7.74 13.82
C SER A 251 7.41 8.97 13.98
N ARG A 252 7.62 9.74 12.91
CA ARG A 252 8.35 11.02 12.93
C ARG A 252 7.43 12.23 13.14
N GLY A 253 6.12 12.00 13.22
CA GLY A 253 5.11 12.98 13.57
C GLY A 253 4.27 13.50 12.39
N ASN A 254 4.56 13.11 11.15
CA ASN A 254 3.69 13.44 10.01
C ASN A 254 2.57 12.42 9.87
N THR A 255 1.37 12.77 10.33
CA THR A 255 0.17 11.92 10.27
C THR A 255 -0.65 12.10 9.00
N GLN A 256 -0.23 12.98 8.08
CA GLN A 256 -0.94 13.25 6.82
C GLN A 256 -0.44 12.32 5.71
N VAL A 257 -0.69 11.02 5.86
CA VAL A 257 -0.22 9.99 4.92
C VAL A 257 -1.38 9.37 4.16
N MET A 258 -1.22 9.24 2.85
CA MET A 258 -2.11 8.51 1.94
C MET A 258 -1.35 7.34 1.33
N LEU A 259 -2.01 6.19 1.23
CA LEU A 259 -1.48 5.01 0.56
C LEU A 259 -1.98 4.97 -0.87
N ILE A 260 -1.15 4.53 -1.82
CA ILE A 260 -1.61 4.29 -3.19
C ILE A 260 -1.12 2.94 -3.73
N GLU A 261 -2.08 2.08 -4.06
CA GLU A 261 -1.87 0.83 -4.79
C GLU A 261 -1.57 1.13 -6.26
N ARG A 262 -0.58 0.46 -6.84
CA ARG A 262 -0.04 0.78 -8.17
C ARG A 262 0.37 -0.44 -9.00
N GLY A 263 -0.16 -1.59 -8.64
CA GLY A 263 0.14 -2.90 -9.19
C GLY A 263 1.44 -3.48 -8.66
N ILE A 264 1.44 -4.81 -8.50
CA ILE A 264 2.59 -5.61 -8.11
C ILE A 264 3.16 -6.38 -9.30
N ARG A 265 4.45 -6.69 -9.24
CA ARG A 265 5.12 -7.50 -10.26
C ARG A 265 4.71 -8.96 -10.11
N THR A 266 4.28 -9.56 -11.22
CA THR A 266 3.94 -10.98 -11.32
C THR A 266 4.57 -11.60 -12.57
N TYR A 267 4.23 -12.85 -12.88
CA TYR A 267 4.62 -13.51 -14.12
C TYR A 267 3.81 -13.06 -15.34
N GLU A 268 2.69 -12.36 -15.15
CA GLU A 268 1.79 -11.91 -16.22
C GLU A 268 2.48 -10.87 -17.13
N LYS A 269 2.25 -10.96 -18.43
CA LYS A 269 2.89 -10.10 -19.45
C LYS A 269 1.88 -9.24 -20.23
N ALA A 270 0.59 -9.53 -20.15
CA ALA A 270 -0.47 -8.75 -20.81
C ALA A 270 -0.67 -7.36 -20.17
N THR A 271 -0.13 -7.15 -18.96
CA THR A 271 -0.12 -5.89 -18.22
C THR A 271 1.29 -5.61 -17.71
N ARG A 272 1.61 -4.33 -17.47
CA ARG A 272 2.93 -3.91 -16.97
C ARG A 272 3.16 -4.40 -15.53
N ASN A 273 2.14 -4.32 -14.70
CA ASN A 273 2.03 -4.92 -13.38
C ASN A 273 0.61 -5.49 -13.24
N THR A 274 0.41 -6.40 -12.29
CA THR A 274 -0.94 -6.87 -11.95
C THR A 274 -1.52 -5.97 -10.88
N LEU A 275 -2.64 -5.30 -11.19
CA LEU A 275 -3.37 -4.48 -10.20
C LEU A 275 -3.91 -5.40 -9.09
N ASP A 276 -3.40 -5.22 -7.88
CA ASP A 276 -3.86 -5.94 -6.69
C ASP A 276 -5.03 -5.19 -6.05
N ILE A 277 -6.22 -5.34 -6.61
CA ILE A 277 -7.41 -4.63 -6.10
C ILE A 277 -7.81 -5.07 -4.69
N SER A 278 -7.38 -6.26 -4.25
CA SER A 278 -7.64 -6.75 -2.90
C SER A 278 -6.94 -5.92 -1.82
N ALA A 279 -5.85 -5.23 -2.18
CA ALA A 279 -5.12 -4.33 -1.28
C ALA A 279 -6.01 -3.19 -0.76
N VAL A 280 -6.93 -2.67 -1.57
CA VAL A 280 -7.79 -1.53 -1.18
C VAL A 280 -8.62 -1.84 0.08
N PRO A 281 -9.51 -2.85 0.07
CA PRO A 281 -10.31 -3.15 1.27
C PRO A 281 -9.45 -3.66 2.43
N ILE A 282 -8.36 -4.40 2.18
CA ILE A 282 -7.49 -4.89 3.26
C ILE A 282 -6.80 -3.73 3.97
N LEU A 283 -6.18 -2.79 3.23
CA LEU A 283 -5.52 -1.63 3.82
C LEU A 283 -6.52 -0.72 4.54
N LYS A 284 -7.73 -0.55 4.01
CA LYS A 284 -8.80 0.20 4.68
C LYS A 284 -9.34 -0.50 5.92
N GLN A 285 -9.21 -1.83 6.06
CA GLN A 285 -9.58 -2.56 7.29
C GLN A 285 -8.45 -2.53 8.32
N GLU A 286 -7.20 -2.69 7.88
CA GLU A 286 -6.04 -2.80 8.77
C GLU A 286 -5.52 -1.43 9.24
N SER A 287 -5.70 -0.37 8.44
CA SER A 287 -5.23 0.99 8.72
C SER A 287 -6.35 2.03 8.65
N HIS A 288 -6.13 3.18 9.30
CA HIS A 288 -7.03 4.34 9.22
C HIS A 288 -6.66 5.31 8.09
N LEU A 289 -5.62 5.01 7.30
CA LEU A 289 -5.13 5.91 6.25
C LEU A 289 -6.00 5.81 4.98
N PRO A 290 -6.15 6.90 4.22
CA PRO A 290 -6.79 6.85 2.90
C PRO A 290 -6.01 5.97 1.92
N VAL A 291 -6.72 5.25 1.05
CA VAL A 291 -6.16 4.33 0.07
C VAL A 291 -6.64 4.67 -1.34
N LEU A 292 -5.72 5.05 -2.20
CA LEU A 292 -5.96 5.40 -3.60
C LEU A 292 -5.45 4.30 -4.53
N VAL A 293 -5.79 4.41 -5.82
CA VAL A 293 -5.32 3.49 -6.87
C VAL A 293 -4.76 4.25 -8.07
N ASP A 294 -3.53 3.91 -8.47
CA ASP A 294 -2.88 4.36 -9.70
C ASP A 294 -3.18 3.37 -10.84
N VAL A 295 -4.11 3.73 -11.73
CA VAL A 295 -4.54 2.85 -12.82
C VAL A 295 -3.56 2.86 -14.00
N THR A 296 -2.80 3.94 -14.18
CA THR A 296 -1.84 4.05 -15.28
C THR A 296 -0.61 3.18 -15.05
N HIS A 297 0.03 3.26 -13.88
CA HIS A 297 1.27 2.52 -13.64
C HIS A 297 1.05 1.04 -13.27
N SER A 298 -0.14 0.70 -12.76
CA SER A 298 -0.52 -0.69 -12.54
C SER A 298 -0.70 -1.41 -13.87
N THR A 299 -1.69 -1.00 -14.66
CA THR A 299 -2.03 -1.66 -15.92
C THR A 299 -0.95 -1.49 -16.99
N GLY A 300 -0.39 -0.29 -17.12
CA GLY A 300 0.46 0.11 -18.23
C GLY A 300 -0.26 0.12 -19.58
N ARG A 301 -1.60 0.26 -19.59
CA ARG A 301 -2.46 0.12 -20.78
C ARG A 301 -3.66 1.07 -20.75
N LYS A 302 -3.82 1.87 -21.82
CA LYS A 302 -4.92 2.85 -21.95
C LYS A 302 -6.31 2.23 -21.97
N ASP A 303 -6.45 1.12 -22.70
CA ASP A 303 -7.74 0.49 -23.01
C ASP A 303 -8.46 -0.09 -21.79
N ILE A 304 -7.75 -0.28 -20.68
CA ILE A 304 -8.30 -0.82 -19.44
C ILE A 304 -8.26 0.17 -18.26
N LEU A 305 -7.89 1.44 -18.48
CA LEU A 305 -7.85 2.44 -17.41
C LEU A 305 -9.24 2.68 -16.79
N ALA A 306 -10.26 2.93 -17.61
CA ALA A 306 -11.62 3.20 -17.10
C ALA A 306 -12.25 2.00 -16.37
N PRO A 307 -12.18 0.76 -16.89
CA PRO A 307 -12.58 -0.43 -16.13
C PRO A 307 -11.86 -0.57 -14.78
N CYS A 308 -10.54 -0.40 -14.75
CA CYS A 308 -9.77 -0.51 -13.50
C CYS A 308 -10.08 0.62 -12.52
N ALA A 309 -10.35 1.85 -13.00
CA ALA A 309 -10.78 2.96 -12.15
C ALA A 309 -12.14 2.69 -11.50
N LYS A 310 -13.10 2.15 -12.25
CA LYS A 310 -14.40 1.73 -11.69
C LYS A 310 -14.24 0.62 -10.66
N ALA A 311 -13.40 -0.38 -10.94
CA ALA A 311 -13.11 -1.45 -9.99
C ALA A 311 -12.49 -0.91 -8.70
N ALA A 312 -11.58 0.07 -8.79
CA ALA A 312 -10.99 0.73 -7.62
C ALA A 312 -12.03 1.46 -6.77
N LEU A 313 -12.90 2.25 -7.39
CA LEU A 313 -13.96 2.96 -6.69
C LEU A 313 -14.98 1.99 -6.07
N ALA A 314 -15.38 0.96 -6.79
CA ALA A 314 -16.27 -0.09 -6.28
C ALA A 314 -15.65 -0.88 -5.11
N ALA A 315 -14.33 -1.03 -5.08
CA ALA A 315 -13.59 -1.64 -3.97
C ALA A 315 -13.44 -0.69 -2.75
N GLY A 316 -13.88 0.57 -2.88
CA GLY A 316 -13.85 1.57 -1.80
C GLY A 316 -12.61 2.44 -1.76
N ALA A 317 -11.89 2.60 -2.88
CA ALA A 317 -10.75 3.50 -2.94
C ALA A 317 -11.16 4.97 -2.70
N ASP A 318 -10.36 5.71 -1.94
CA ASP A 318 -10.55 7.13 -1.62
C ASP A 318 -10.15 8.05 -2.78
N GLY A 319 -9.62 7.48 -3.86
CA GLY A 319 -9.32 8.21 -5.08
C GLY A 319 -8.65 7.35 -6.16
N VAL A 320 -8.63 7.88 -7.37
CA VAL A 320 -7.99 7.28 -8.53
C VAL A 320 -6.98 8.26 -9.12
N MET A 321 -5.83 7.75 -9.53
CA MET A 321 -4.79 8.51 -10.23
C MET A 321 -4.60 7.99 -11.66
N VAL A 322 -4.56 8.92 -12.62
CA VAL A 322 -4.35 8.66 -14.06
C VAL A 322 -3.37 9.66 -14.65
N GLU A 323 -2.65 9.28 -15.70
CA GLU A 323 -1.75 10.20 -16.41
C GLU A 323 -2.37 10.79 -17.68
N VAL A 324 -2.12 12.09 -17.91
CA VAL A 324 -2.67 12.87 -19.02
C VAL A 324 -1.56 13.73 -19.63
N HIS A 325 -1.43 13.72 -20.96
CA HIS A 325 -0.44 14.50 -21.71
C HIS A 325 -1.09 15.17 -22.92
N PRO A 326 -0.70 16.40 -23.33
CA PRO A 326 -1.25 17.03 -24.53
C PRO A 326 -0.97 16.21 -25.80
N ASP A 327 0.25 15.70 -25.92
CA ASP A 327 0.69 14.86 -27.03
C ASP A 327 1.47 13.64 -26.52
N PRO A 328 0.79 12.54 -26.15
CA PRO A 328 1.46 11.36 -25.59
C PRO A 328 2.55 10.79 -26.52
N ALA A 329 2.42 10.95 -27.84
CA ALA A 329 3.36 10.35 -28.80
C ALA A 329 4.78 10.94 -28.69
N THR A 330 4.91 12.17 -28.22
CA THR A 330 6.19 12.88 -28.07
C THR A 330 6.67 13.00 -26.63
N ALA A 331 5.95 12.41 -25.66
CA ALA A 331 6.28 12.50 -24.25
C ALA A 331 7.62 11.80 -23.89
N LEU A 332 8.36 12.38 -22.94
CA LEU A 332 9.67 11.88 -22.48
C LEU A 332 9.58 10.63 -21.57
N SER A 333 8.36 10.22 -21.24
CA SER A 333 8.06 9.04 -20.43
C SER A 333 6.63 8.56 -20.67
N ASP A 334 6.40 7.25 -20.61
CA ASP A 334 5.06 6.63 -20.65
C ASP A 334 4.18 7.08 -21.84
N ALA A 335 4.81 7.33 -22.99
CA ALA A 335 4.15 7.78 -24.23
C ALA A 335 2.94 6.92 -24.64
N ALA A 336 3.03 5.60 -24.46
CA ALA A 336 1.95 4.68 -24.81
C ALA A 336 0.83 4.57 -23.74
N GLN A 337 1.03 5.15 -22.55
CA GLN A 337 0.15 4.97 -21.38
C GLN A 337 -0.65 6.23 -21.03
N GLN A 338 -0.10 7.42 -21.29
CA GLN A 338 -0.75 8.68 -20.93
C GLN A 338 -1.93 8.99 -21.86
N LEU A 339 -3.07 9.39 -21.30
CA LEU A 339 -4.23 9.81 -22.07
C LEU A 339 -3.97 11.16 -22.75
N ASN A 340 -4.35 11.32 -24.02
CA ASN A 340 -4.51 12.65 -24.60
C ASN A 340 -5.79 13.34 -24.09
N PHE A 341 -6.02 14.60 -24.44
CA PHE A 341 -7.17 15.35 -23.92
C PHE A 341 -8.54 14.76 -24.27
N LYS A 342 -8.69 14.22 -25.49
CA LYS A 342 -9.94 13.57 -25.91
C LYS A 342 -10.16 12.29 -25.12
N GLU A 343 -9.12 11.47 -25.00
CA GLU A 343 -9.16 10.22 -24.23
C GLU A 343 -9.42 10.49 -22.74
N PHE A 344 -8.85 11.56 -22.17
CA PHE A 344 -9.09 11.97 -20.79
C PHE A 344 -10.53 12.41 -20.58
N ALA A 345 -11.11 13.21 -21.48
CA ALA A 345 -12.50 13.63 -21.39
C ALA A 345 -13.46 12.41 -21.40
N GLU A 346 -13.20 11.43 -22.27
CA GLU A 346 -13.96 10.19 -22.33
C GLU A 346 -13.79 9.32 -21.08
N PHE A 347 -12.54 9.15 -20.62
CA PHE A 347 -12.22 8.44 -19.38
C PHE A 347 -12.92 9.08 -18.17
N TYR A 348 -12.78 10.40 -18.01
CA TYR A 348 -13.31 11.15 -16.89
C TYR A 348 -14.83 11.01 -16.84
N LYS A 349 -15.52 11.28 -17.96
CA LYS A 349 -16.96 11.08 -18.10
C LYS A 349 -17.37 9.65 -17.73
N THR A 350 -16.68 8.66 -18.28
CA THR A 350 -16.99 7.23 -18.07
C THR A 350 -16.88 6.82 -16.60
N VAL A 351 -15.94 7.41 -15.85
CA VAL A 351 -15.74 7.15 -14.42
C VAL A 351 -16.74 7.94 -13.57
N THR A 352 -16.91 9.23 -13.81
CA THR A 352 -17.77 10.09 -12.98
C THR A 352 -19.26 9.81 -13.17
N GLU A 353 -19.69 9.42 -14.36
CA GLU A 353 -21.09 9.05 -14.63
C GLU A 353 -21.41 7.58 -14.25
N SER A 354 -20.46 6.84 -13.67
CA SER A 354 -20.66 5.42 -13.32
C SER A 354 -21.52 5.20 -12.07
N GLY A 355 -21.80 6.25 -11.28
CA GLY A 355 -22.43 6.15 -9.97
C GLY A 355 -21.51 5.70 -8.84
N LEU A 356 -20.20 5.56 -9.11
CA LEU A 356 -19.18 5.15 -8.14
C LEU A 356 -18.27 6.30 -7.66
N PHE A 357 -18.38 7.49 -8.28
CA PHE A 357 -17.52 8.66 -8.01
C PHE A 357 -18.25 9.74 -7.22
#